data_AF-A0A938YKQ2-F1
#
_entry.id   AF-A0A938YKQ2-F1
#
_cell.length_a   1.000
_cell.length_b   1.000
_cell.length_c   1.000
_cell.angle_alpha   90.00
_cell.angle_beta   90.00
_cell.angle_gamma   90.00
#
_symmetry.space_group_name_H-M   'P 1'
#
loop_
_entity.id
_entity.type
_entity.pdbx_description
1 polymer ?
#
loop_
_entity_poly.entity_id
_entity_poly.type
_entity_poly.pdbx_seq_one_letter_code
_entity_poly.pdbx_strand_id
1 'polypeptide(L)'
;MCGIFGCILKEGQAAPLIHASLKRLEYRGYDSVGIATGQNGKIYIKKDQGKIDDVHKLLDLDDLPGNLGIGHTRWATHGAPLRVNAHPHTDCTGNIAVVHNGIIENFSELKLELENSGHVFVSKTDTEVIAHLIEEILGKKPKRKLAEAVLEAVKRLDGSYAIAVISTKEPDKIICARNESPLVLGISENGVYFASDIPAFLPVTNKAVFIEDGELISLSVDGYEIRKIENSKVVKRKPKSIDWTSEMAVKKGYPHFMIKEIHEQPATLRNTLRMQEHYLDLLSTFLDRATEVFLVACGTSYHACLAASYMFSKLAFLPTYPVYASEFIEQHGKSVNIDSTILAVSQSGETADTLAAVTCAQQRAATILSLTNGIGSTLTRVSRVYIGQQSGPEIGVAATKTFTSQLSVLAQIALRLSKKRGKISQDEMDYIEERLEELPDIVETIIQTQEEKVKQIAKKYKDAKIFFFLGRGISTATAYEGRLKLMEIAYTPSIAFPAGESKHGPISLIEPGFPVVFICAKDGTRKTLISNIMEMKARGASIIAVIEEGDDEIKALADDYMEVPKGIPEVLSPIPYAIPLQLLAYYITLEKGQNPDTPRNLAKSVTVK
;
A
#
# COMPACT_ATOMS: atom_id res chain seq x y z
N MET A 1 -6.94 -1.67 2.96
CA MET A 1 -6.57 -1.52 4.39
C MET A 1 -7.88 -1.37 5.13
N CYS A 2 -8.35 -2.38 5.87
CA CYS A 2 -9.68 -2.47 6.50
C CYS A 2 -10.10 -1.24 7.34
N GLY A 3 -11.40 -1.13 7.64
CA GLY A 3 -11.98 -0.12 8.51
C GLY A 3 -12.41 -0.71 9.85
N ILE A 4 -12.07 -0.05 10.96
CA ILE A 4 -12.58 -0.36 12.30
C ILE A 4 -13.29 0.85 12.86
N PHE A 5 -14.42 0.60 13.52
CA PHE A 5 -15.11 1.59 14.34
C PHE A 5 -15.75 0.92 15.55
N GLY A 6 -15.78 1.62 16.68
CA GLY A 6 -16.61 1.20 17.80
C GLY A 6 -16.85 2.35 18.77
N CYS A 7 -17.81 2.14 19.66
CA CYS A 7 -18.26 3.18 20.57
C CYS A 7 -18.84 2.62 21.87
N ILE A 8 -18.80 3.46 22.90
CA ILE A 8 -19.51 3.29 24.17
C ILE A 8 -20.30 4.57 24.40
N LEU A 9 -21.63 4.46 24.43
CA LEU A 9 -22.56 5.57 24.56
C LEU A 9 -23.16 5.64 25.96
N LYS A 10 -23.36 6.84 26.49
CA LYS A 10 -24.16 7.07 27.70
C LYS A 10 -25.63 6.71 27.46
N GLU A 11 -26.16 7.19 26.34
CA GLU A 11 -27.54 6.94 25.91
C GLU A 11 -27.58 6.62 24.41
N GLY A 12 -28.56 5.81 24.01
CA GLY A 12 -28.78 5.40 22.62
C GLY A 12 -28.25 4.02 22.26
N GLN A 13 -28.34 3.68 20.97
CA GLN A 13 -27.91 2.40 20.42
C GLN A 13 -26.59 2.54 19.65
N ALA A 14 -25.66 1.64 19.90
CA ALA A 14 -24.35 1.65 19.25
C ALA A 14 -24.44 1.27 17.76
N ALA A 15 -25.31 0.32 17.40
CA ALA A 15 -25.31 -0.29 16.08
C ALA A 15 -25.57 0.69 14.92
N PRO A 16 -26.58 1.59 14.96
CA PRO A 16 -26.80 2.57 13.90
C PRO A 16 -25.61 3.51 13.68
N LEU A 17 -24.95 3.90 14.77
CA LEU A 17 -23.76 4.74 14.69
C LEU A 17 -22.57 3.97 14.10
N ILE A 18 -22.37 2.72 14.51
CA ILE A 18 -21.32 1.86 13.96
C ILE A 18 -21.53 1.67 12.47
N HIS A 19 -22.75 1.31 12.03
CA HIS A 19 -23.08 1.15 10.62
C HIS A 19 -22.77 2.43 9.80
N ALA A 20 -23.29 3.59 10.21
CA ALA A 20 -23.04 4.84 9.51
C ALA A 20 -21.54 5.20 9.46
N SER A 21 -20.79 4.90 10.53
CA SER A 21 -19.36 5.18 10.61
C SER A 21 -18.54 4.24 9.75
N LEU A 22 -18.90 2.96 9.70
CA LEU A 22 -18.30 1.97 8.80
C LEU A 22 -18.56 2.31 7.34
N LYS A 23 -19.73 2.86 7.00
CA LYS A 23 -20.03 3.36 5.65
C LYS A 23 -19.05 4.46 5.22
N ARG A 24 -18.70 5.36 6.14
CA ARG A 24 -17.66 6.37 5.89
C ARG A 24 -16.27 5.76 5.71
N LEU A 25 -16.03 4.56 6.24
CA LEU A 25 -14.79 3.80 6.08
C LEU A 25 -14.87 2.78 4.93
N GLU A 26 -15.89 2.78 4.06
CA GLU A 26 -16.00 1.78 2.98
C GLU A 26 -14.85 1.88 1.97
N TYR A 27 -14.25 3.07 1.79
CA TYR A 27 -13.05 3.27 0.95
C TYR A 27 -11.83 2.46 1.42
N ARG A 28 -11.86 1.93 2.65
CA ARG A 28 -10.80 1.13 3.27
C ARG A 28 -10.97 -0.38 3.02
N GLY A 29 -12.22 -0.85 2.93
CA GLY A 29 -12.57 -2.25 2.73
C GLY A 29 -14.06 -2.41 2.40
N TYR A 30 -14.38 -3.29 1.44
CA TYR A 30 -15.76 -3.55 0.99
C TYR A 30 -16.04 -5.04 0.72
N ASP A 31 -15.12 -5.94 1.06
CA ASP A 31 -15.25 -7.37 0.77
C ASP A 31 -16.27 -8.07 1.70
N SER A 32 -16.37 -7.60 2.95
CA SER A 32 -17.33 -8.08 3.95
C SER A 32 -17.48 -7.06 5.08
N VAL A 33 -18.59 -7.10 5.80
CA VAL A 33 -18.84 -6.24 6.96
C VAL A 33 -19.41 -7.02 8.13
N GLY A 34 -19.17 -6.54 9.35
CA GLY A 34 -19.88 -7.02 10.52
C GLY A 34 -19.83 -6.08 11.71
N ILE A 35 -20.80 -6.27 12.60
CA ILE A 35 -20.98 -5.51 13.84
C ILE A 35 -21.24 -6.50 14.98
N ALA A 36 -20.64 -6.24 16.15
CA ALA A 36 -20.97 -6.88 17.41
C ALA A 36 -21.33 -5.83 18.47
N THR A 37 -22.42 -6.05 19.20
CA THR A 37 -22.85 -5.21 20.32
C THR A 37 -23.02 -6.02 21.60
N GLY A 38 -22.82 -5.37 22.75
CA GLY A 38 -23.02 -5.98 24.06
C GLY A 38 -24.31 -5.49 24.74
N GLN A 39 -25.15 -6.41 25.21
CA GLN A 39 -26.29 -6.08 26.08
C GLN A 39 -26.67 -7.26 26.97
N ASN A 40 -27.02 -7.00 28.25
CA ASN A 40 -27.54 -8.00 29.19
C ASN A 40 -26.65 -9.25 29.32
N GLY A 41 -25.32 -9.05 29.36
CA GLY A 41 -24.35 -10.15 29.48
C GLY A 41 -24.24 -11.05 28.25
N LYS A 42 -24.73 -10.60 27.09
CA LYS A 42 -24.62 -11.31 25.80
C LYS A 42 -24.00 -10.42 24.73
N ILE A 43 -23.33 -11.05 23.78
CA ILE A 43 -22.84 -10.42 22.55
C ILE A 43 -23.76 -10.81 21.40
N TYR A 44 -24.21 -9.81 20.64
CA TYR A 44 -25.03 -9.99 19.44
C TYR A 44 -24.19 -9.63 18.21
N ILE A 45 -24.24 -10.45 17.16
CA ILE A 45 -23.39 -10.28 15.97
C ILE A 45 -24.21 -10.39 14.69
N LYS A 46 -24.03 -9.44 13.78
CA LYS A 46 -24.46 -9.54 12.37
C LYS A 46 -23.26 -9.30 11.47
N LYS A 47 -22.99 -10.24 10.57
CA LYS A 47 -21.88 -10.17 9.62
C LYS A 47 -22.17 -10.99 8.37
N ASP A 48 -21.72 -10.49 7.22
CA ASP A 48 -21.79 -11.19 5.93
C ASP A 48 -20.73 -10.68 4.94
N GLN A 49 -20.58 -11.40 3.83
CA GLN A 49 -19.79 -10.98 2.68
C GLN A 49 -20.51 -9.91 1.83
N GLY A 50 -19.75 -9.04 1.19
CA GLY A 50 -20.26 -7.99 0.31
C GLY A 50 -20.17 -6.58 0.90
N LYS A 51 -20.71 -5.62 0.14
CA LYS A 51 -20.71 -4.19 0.46
C LYS A 51 -21.64 -3.89 1.63
N ILE A 52 -21.36 -2.79 2.34
CA ILE A 52 -22.07 -2.48 3.57
C ILE A 52 -23.58 -2.30 3.36
N ASP A 53 -23.96 -1.63 2.27
CA ASP A 53 -25.36 -1.37 1.93
C ASP A 53 -26.13 -2.66 1.59
N ASP A 54 -25.46 -3.65 0.99
CA ASP A 54 -26.08 -4.93 0.62
C ASP A 54 -26.28 -5.81 1.85
N VAL A 55 -25.26 -5.87 2.72
CA VAL A 55 -25.37 -6.61 3.99
C VAL A 55 -26.38 -5.95 4.94
N HIS A 56 -26.45 -4.62 4.98
CA HIS A 56 -27.45 -3.91 5.76
C HIS A 56 -28.87 -4.17 5.26
N LYS A 57 -29.12 -4.18 3.95
CA LYS A 57 -30.44 -4.57 3.40
C LYS A 57 -30.84 -6.00 3.76
N LEU A 58 -29.87 -6.92 3.80
CA LEU A 58 -30.12 -8.34 4.07
C LEU A 58 -30.36 -8.62 5.55
N LEU A 59 -29.52 -8.04 6.42
CA LEU A 59 -29.47 -8.40 7.83
C LEU A 59 -30.06 -7.35 8.75
N ASP A 60 -30.30 -6.12 8.29
CA ASP A 60 -30.59 -4.95 9.12
C ASP A 60 -29.55 -4.77 10.25
N LEU A 61 -28.43 -4.13 9.93
CA LEU A 61 -27.34 -3.92 10.88
C LEU A 61 -27.71 -3.01 12.06
N ASP A 62 -28.79 -2.22 11.97
CA ASP A 62 -29.09 -1.14 12.91
C ASP A 62 -29.91 -1.61 14.13
N ASP A 63 -30.57 -2.77 14.05
CA ASP A 63 -31.42 -3.30 15.12
C ASP A 63 -30.65 -4.00 16.26
N LEU A 64 -29.33 -4.12 16.14
CA LEU A 64 -28.49 -4.80 17.12
C LEU A 64 -28.55 -4.05 18.47
N PRO A 65 -28.90 -4.75 19.58
CA PRO A 65 -29.19 -4.07 20.82
C PRO A 65 -27.91 -3.70 21.59
N GLY A 66 -27.99 -2.68 22.45
CA GLY A 66 -26.89 -2.25 23.33
C GLY A 66 -26.32 -0.88 22.98
N ASN A 67 -25.66 -0.27 23.97
CA ASN A 67 -25.03 1.05 23.89
C ASN A 67 -23.51 0.97 23.65
N LEU A 68 -22.97 -0.24 23.55
CA LEU A 68 -21.55 -0.52 23.33
C LEU A 68 -21.40 -1.53 22.19
N GLY A 69 -20.45 -1.28 21.30
CA GLY A 69 -20.15 -2.22 20.23
C GLY A 69 -18.92 -1.89 19.41
N ILE A 70 -18.55 -2.86 18.59
CA ILE A 70 -17.44 -2.82 17.65
C ILE A 70 -17.92 -3.26 16.27
N GLY A 71 -17.32 -2.72 15.22
CA GLY A 71 -17.65 -3.08 13.85
C GLY A 71 -16.45 -2.94 12.93
N HIS A 72 -16.54 -3.59 11.78
CA HIS A 72 -15.43 -3.73 10.87
C HIS A 72 -15.88 -3.85 9.41
N THR A 73 -15.16 -3.19 8.52
CA THR A 73 -15.21 -3.40 7.07
C THR A 73 -13.90 -4.02 6.60
N ARG A 74 -14.00 -5.17 5.91
CA ARG A 74 -12.85 -6.01 5.59
C ARG A 74 -12.36 -5.78 4.17
N TRP A 75 -11.05 -5.85 4.05
CA TRP A 75 -10.29 -6.05 2.82
C TRP A 75 -9.49 -7.34 3.03
N ALA A 76 -9.85 -8.43 2.34
CA ALA A 76 -9.34 -9.75 2.65
C ALA A 76 -7.82 -9.87 2.35
N THR A 77 -7.03 -10.25 3.36
CA THR A 77 -5.60 -10.59 3.26
C THR A 77 -5.38 -12.10 3.37
N HIS A 78 -5.91 -12.70 4.43
CA HIS A 78 -5.95 -14.16 4.68
C HIS A 78 -7.38 -14.68 4.62
N GLY A 79 -7.63 -15.73 3.85
CA GLY A 79 -8.97 -16.32 3.72
C GLY A 79 -9.90 -15.52 2.82
N ALA A 80 -10.60 -16.24 1.94
CA ALA A 80 -11.54 -15.69 0.97
C ALA A 80 -12.64 -14.81 1.63
N PRO A 81 -13.22 -13.84 0.90
CA PRO A 81 -14.26 -12.95 1.42
C PRO A 81 -15.59 -13.71 1.59
N LEU A 82 -15.67 -14.51 2.65
CA LEU A 82 -16.81 -15.32 3.05
C LEU A 82 -17.34 -14.84 4.40
N ARG A 83 -18.63 -15.05 4.67
CA ARG A 83 -19.27 -14.73 5.96
C ARG A 83 -18.49 -15.23 7.18
N VAL A 84 -17.94 -16.45 7.11
CA VAL A 84 -17.15 -17.06 8.21
C VAL A 84 -15.84 -16.32 8.49
N ASN A 85 -15.25 -15.69 7.47
CA ASN A 85 -14.02 -14.91 7.56
C ASN A 85 -14.29 -13.41 7.81
N ALA A 86 -15.55 -12.97 7.80
CA ALA A 86 -15.91 -11.60 8.15
C ALA A 86 -15.67 -11.39 9.66
N HIS A 87 -15.17 -10.22 10.03
CA HIS A 87 -15.08 -9.79 11.42
C HIS A 87 -16.47 -9.29 11.88
N PRO A 88 -16.79 -9.30 13.18
CA PRO A 88 -15.97 -9.76 14.32
C PRO A 88 -15.78 -11.28 14.40
N HIS A 89 -14.61 -11.71 14.91
CA HIS A 89 -14.35 -13.10 15.31
C HIS A 89 -14.66 -13.32 16.78
N THR A 90 -15.05 -14.54 17.16
CA THR A 90 -15.41 -14.90 18.54
C THR A 90 -14.53 -16.00 19.08
N ASP A 91 -14.52 -16.16 20.40
CA ASP A 91 -14.00 -17.34 21.08
C ASP A 91 -14.95 -18.56 20.90
N CYS A 92 -14.58 -19.72 21.47
CA CYS A 92 -15.39 -20.94 21.33
C CYS A 92 -16.78 -20.81 21.99
N THR A 93 -16.93 -19.90 22.97
CA THR A 93 -18.18 -19.75 23.74
C THR A 93 -19.02 -18.53 23.33
N GLY A 94 -18.52 -17.67 22.44
CA GLY A 94 -19.20 -16.43 22.04
C GLY A 94 -19.22 -15.33 23.12
N ASN A 95 -18.35 -15.44 24.13
CA ASN A 95 -18.20 -14.49 25.23
C ASN A 95 -17.18 -13.37 24.94
N ILE A 96 -16.42 -13.49 23.87
CA ILE A 96 -15.44 -12.51 23.40
C ILE A 96 -15.73 -12.23 21.93
N ALA A 97 -15.68 -10.96 21.52
CA ALA A 97 -15.67 -10.59 20.11
C ALA A 97 -14.51 -9.63 19.80
N VAL A 98 -13.82 -9.87 18.68
CA VAL A 98 -12.61 -9.16 18.25
C VAL A 98 -12.78 -8.64 16.82
N VAL A 99 -12.40 -7.38 16.60
CA VAL A 99 -12.10 -6.83 15.28
C VAL A 99 -10.62 -6.48 15.19
N HIS A 100 -10.04 -6.63 14.00
CA HIS A 100 -8.62 -6.46 13.77
C HIS A 100 -8.32 -5.86 12.38
N ASN A 101 -7.47 -4.85 12.36
CA ASN A 101 -6.82 -4.31 11.16
C ASN A 101 -5.34 -4.62 11.25
N GLY A 102 -4.78 -5.30 10.26
CA GLY A 102 -3.36 -5.65 10.24
C GLY A 102 -3.15 -7.08 9.77
N ILE A 103 -1.98 -7.61 10.09
CA ILE A 103 -1.57 -9.00 9.82
C ILE A 103 -0.84 -9.52 11.05
N ILE A 104 -1.30 -10.65 11.57
CA ILE A 104 -0.59 -11.41 12.61
C ILE A 104 0.32 -12.41 11.91
N GLU A 105 1.63 -12.21 11.98
CA GLU A 105 2.62 -12.96 11.21
C GLU A 105 2.83 -14.37 11.79
N ASN A 106 2.87 -14.48 13.11
CA ASN A 106 3.03 -15.75 13.83
C ASN A 106 1.70 -16.50 14.07
N PHE A 107 0.63 -16.18 13.33
CA PHE A 107 -0.70 -16.77 13.54
C PHE A 107 -0.72 -18.30 13.38
N SER A 108 0.11 -18.86 12.50
CA SER A 108 0.14 -20.31 12.24
C SER A 108 0.69 -21.09 13.44
N GLU A 109 1.71 -20.56 14.12
CA GLU A 109 2.27 -21.14 15.34
C GLU A 109 1.27 -21.05 16.49
N LEU A 110 0.68 -19.86 16.70
CA LEU A 110 -0.32 -19.64 17.74
C LEU A 110 -1.57 -20.50 17.54
N LYS A 111 -2.01 -20.66 16.29
CA LYS A 111 -3.14 -21.51 15.96
C LYS A 111 -2.88 -22.96 16.34
N LEU A 112 -1.70 -23.51 16.00
CA LEU A 112 -1.34 -24.88 16.32
C LEU A 112 -1.27 -25.11 17.85
N GLU A 113 -0.72 -24.15 18.60
CA GLU A 113 -0.72 -24.20 20.08
C GLU A 113 -2.15 -24.24 20.63
N LEU A 114 -3.03 -23.36 20.16
CA LEU A 114 -4.41 -23.27 20.63
C LEU A 114 -5.25 -24.49 20.24
N GLU A 115 -5.06 -25.04 19.04
CA GLU A 115 -5.69 -26.31 18.64
C GLU A 115 -5.25 -27.46 19.56
N ASN A 116 -3.96 -27.52 19.91
CA ASN A 116 -3.45 -28.52 20.87
C ASN A 116 -3.99 -28.32 22.29
N SER A 117 -4.35 -27.10 22.67
CA SER A 117 -5.06 -26.78 23.92
C SER A 117 -6.57 -27.03 23.86
N GLY A 118 -7.11 -27.43 22.70
CA GLY A 118 -8.51 -27.82 22.52
C GLY A 118 -9.44 -26.75 21.95
N HIS A 119 -8.91 -25.61 21.46
CA HIS A 119 -9.71 -24.59 20.79
C HIS A 119 -10.11 -25.04 19.38
N VAL A 120 -11.30 -24.64 18.93
CA VAL A 120 -11.84 -24.98 17.61
C VAL A 120 -11.91 -23.73 16.73
N PHE A 121 -11.06 -23.69 15.70
CA PHE A 121 -11.05 -22.62 14.69
C PHE A 121 -12.07 -22.89 13.59
N VAL A 122 -12.88 -21.89 13.26
CA VAL A 122 -13.90 -21.98 12.20
C VAL A 122 -13.55 -21.17 10.95
N SER A 123 -12.62 -20.22 11.06
CA SER A 123 -12.20 -19.35 9.95
C SER A 123 -10.83 -19.73 9.39
N LYS A 124 -10.48 -19.10 8.26
CA LYS A 124 -9.14 -19.17 7.65
C LYS A 124 -8.38 -17.85 7.82
N THR A 125 -8.76 -17.05 8.82
CA THR A 125 -8.14 -15.75 9.08
C THR A 125 -7.08 -15.88 10.16
N ASP A 126 -6.07 -15.03 10.07
CA ASP A 126 -5.10 -14.79 11.13
C ASP A 126 -5.75 -14.18 12.37
N THR A 127 -6.84 -13.41 12.20
CA THR A 127 -7.50 -12.67 13.28
C THR A 127 -8.12 -13.55 14.37
N GLU A 128 -8.64 -14.72 14.01
CA GLU A 128 -9.33 -15.62 14.95
C GLU A 128 -8.42 -16.07 16.11
N VAL A 129 -7.11 -16.16 15.89
CA VAL A 129 -6.14 -16.53 16.95
C VAL A 129 -6.18 -15.55 18.12
N ILE A 130 -6.52 -14.28 17.87
CA ILE A 130 -6.58 -13.25 18.91
C ILE A 130 -7.72 -13.54 19.89
N ALA A 131 -8.90 -13.94 19.37
CA ALA A 131 -10.06 -14.26 20.20
C ALA A 131 -9.78 -15.48 21.11
N HIS A 132 -9.23 -16.55 20.53
CA HIS A 132 -8.88 -17.76 21.27
C HIS A 132 -7.70 -17.58 22.23
N LEU A 133 -6.72 -16.72 21.91
CA LEU A 133 -5.63 -16.44 22.82
C LEU A 133 -6.13 -15.71 24.08
N ILE A 134 -7.07 -14.77 23.92
CA ILE A 134 -7.71 -14.09 25.07
C ILE A 134 -8.58 -15.09 25.85
N GLU A 135 -9.32 -15.96 25.16
CA GLU A 135 -10.10 -17.05 25.77
C GLU A 135 -9.22 -17.93 26.66
N GLU A 136 -8.10 -18.43 26.14
CA GLU A 136 -7.16 -19.30 26.86
C GLU A 136 -6.60 -18.62 28.12
N ILE A 137 -6.19 -17.34 28.00
CA ILE A 137 -5.64 -16.57 29.13
C ILE A 137 -6.70 -16.37 30.23
N LEU A 138 -7.95 -16.08 29.85
CA LEU A 138 -9.05 -15.90 30.79
C LEU A 138 -9.51 -17.24 31.40
N GLY A 139 -9.48 -18.33 30.64
CA GLY A 139 -9.78 -19.69 31.10
C GLY A 139 -8.80 -20.15 32.17
N LYS A 140 -7.49 -19.93 31.96
CA LYS A 140 -6.45 -20.23 32.96
C LYS A 140 -6.53 -19.33 34.19
N LYS A 141 -7.02 -18.09 34.06
CA LYS A 141 -7.07 -17.11 35.16
C LYS A 141 -8.45 -16.42 35.23
N PRO A 142 -9.50 -17.08 35.75
CA PRO A 142 -10.87 -16.54 35.74
C PRO A 142 -11.07 -15.23 36.52
N LYS A 143 -10.20 -14.87 37.46
CA LYS A 143 -10.26 -13.58 38.19
C LYS A 143 -9.57 -12.42 37.46
N ARG A 144 -8.86 -12.70 36.36
CA ARG A 144 -8.11 -11.70 35.59
C ARG A 144 -9.05 -10.75 34.84
N LYS A 145 -8.69 -9.46 34.78
CA LYS A 145 -9.44 -8.45 34.01
C LYS A 145 -9.18 -8.61 32.51
N LEU A 146 -10.13 -8.18 31.69
CA LEU A 146 -10.05 -8.24 30.22
C LEU A 146 -8.82 -7.47 29.70
N ALA A 147 -8.57 -6.27 30.23
CA ALA A 147 -7.41 -5.45 29.83
C ALA A 147 -6.07 -6.18 30.05
N GLU A 148 -5.95 -6.96 31.13
CA GLU A 148 -4.75 -7.75 31.43
C GLU A 148 -4.62 -8.97 30.51
N ALA A 149 -5.74 -9.60 30.16
CA ALA A 149 -5.74 -10.72 29.22
C ALA A 149 -5.39 -10.28 27.80
N VAL A 150 -5.95 -9.15 27.34
CA VAL A 150 -5.59 -8.55 26.04
C VAL A 150 -4.12 -8.14 26.03
N LEU A 151 -3.62 -7.54 27.12
CA LEU A 151 -2.20 -7.18 27.24
C LEU A 151 -1.26 -8.40 27.09
N GLU A 152 -1.60 -9.52 27.73
CA GLU A 152 -0.81 -10.75 27.63
C GLU A 152 -0.94 -11.39 26.24
N ALA A 153 -2.11 -11.29 25.60
CA ALA A 153 -2.31 -11.75 24.22
C ALA A 153 -1.44 -10.95 23.23
N VAL A 154 -1.51 -9.61 23.26
CA VAL A 154 -0.78 -8.76 22.30
C VAL A 154 0.74 -8.82 22.43
N LYS A 155 1.26 -9.21 23.61
CA LYS A 155 2.70 -9.48 23.82
C LYS A 155 3.21 -10.72 23.10
N ARG A 156 2.30 -11.59 22.66
CA ARG A 156 2.61 -12.81 21.91
C ARG A 156 2.34 -12.66 20.41
N LEU A 157 1.82 -11.51 19.96
CA LEU A 157 1.51 -11.29 18.56
C LEU A 157 2.70 -10.65 17.86
N ASP A 158 3.13 -11.26 16.76
CA ASP A 158 4.10 -10.67 15.84
C ASP A 158 3.38 -10.06 14.64
N GLY A 159 3.88 -8.94 14.14
CA GLY A 159 3.31 -8.21 13.01
C GLY A 159 2.60 -6.91 13.40
N SER A 160 1.68 -6.47 12.53
CA SER A 160 0.98 -5.19 12.67
C SER A 160 -0.48 -5.40 13.05
N TYR A 161 -1.00 -4.59 13.97
CA TYR A 161 -2.37 -4.73 14.42
C TYR A 161 -2.97 -3.45 15.00
N ALA A 162 -4.25 -3.22 14.73
CA ALA A 162 -5.13 -2.39 15.53
C ALA A 162 -6.34 -3.26 15.86
N ILE A 163 -6.50 -3.60 17.14
CA ILE A 163 -7.55 -4.51 17.61
C ILE A 163 -8.53 -3.77 18.50
N ALA A 164 -9.76 -4.26 18.54
CA ALA A 164 -10.73 -3.92 19.56
C ALA A 164 -11.50 -5.16 20.01
N VAL A 165 -11.69 -5.26 21.33
CA VAL A 165 -12.20 -6.43 22.02
C VAL A 165 -13.33 -6.04 22.95
N ILE A 166 -14.43 -6.77 22.88
CA ILE A 166 -15.54 -6.72 23.84
C ILE A 166 -15.75 -8.09 24.48
N SER A 167 -16.23 -8.12 25.72
CA SER A 167 -16.51 -9.37 26.43
C SER A 167 -17.73 -9.26 27.33
N THR A 168 -18.43 -10.39 27.51
CA THR A 168 -19.51 -10.52 28.49
C THR A 168 -19.04 -10.38 29.94
N LYS A 169 -17.74 -10.55 30.21
CA LYS A 169 -17.13 -10.46 31.55
C LYS A 169 -17.00 -9.02 32.08
N GLU A 170 -16.66 -8.08 31.21
CA GLU A 170 -16.60 -6.65 31.51
C GLU A 170 -17.45 -5.92 30.45
N PRO A 171 -18.80 -6.03 30.54
CA PRO A 171 -19.71 -5.59 29.49
C PRO A 171 -19.80 -4.06 29.33
N ASP A 172 -19.14 -3.31 30.22
CA ASP A 172 -19.04 -1.86 30.26
C ASP A 172 -17.74 -1.33 29.62
N LYS A 173 -16.92 -2.20 29.02
CA LYS A 173 -15.60 -1.83 28.48
C LYS A 173 -15.34 -2.34 27.08
N ILE A 174 -14.57 -1.55 26.34
CA ILE A 174 -13.89 -1.98 25.11
C ILE A 174 -12.39 -1.85 25.34
N ILE A 175 -11.64 -2.92 25.04
CA ILE A 175 -10.17 -2.88 25.09
C ILE A 175 -9.62 -2.84 23.68
N CYS A 176 -8.80 -1.84 23.38
CA CYS A 176 -8.12 -1.71 22.11
C CYS A 176 -6.61 -1.81 22.29
N ALA A 177 -5.89 -2.21 21.23
CA ALA A 177 -4.43 -2.12 21.19
C ALA A 177 -3.96 -1.75 19.80
N ARG A 178 -2.82 -1.06 19.72
CA ARG A 178 -2.22 -0.59 18.47
C ARG A 178 -0.75 -0.95 18.39
N ASN A 179 -0.37 -1.52 17.25
CA ASN A 179 0.98 -1.66 16.74
C ASN A 179 0.95 -1.43 15.22
N GLU A 180 1.43 -0.27 14.77
CA GLU A 180 1.63 0.15 13.36
C GLU A 180 0.35 0.36 12.52
N SER A 181 -0.73 -0.37 12.79
CA SER A 181 -2.02 -0.14 12.15
C SER A 181 -2.74 1.08 12.78
N PRO A 182 -3.31 2.00 11.98
CA PRO A 182 -3.91 3.22 12.51
C PRO A 182 -5.06 2.96 13.50
N LEU A 183 -5.02 3.67 14.62
CA LEU A 183 -6.09 3.74 15.62
C LEU A 183 -6.11 5.13 16.25
N VAL A 184 -7.29 5.72 16.36
CA VAL A 184 -7.52 7.05 16.94
C VAL A 184 -8.80 7.01 17.78
N LEU A 185 -8.81 7.72 18.91
CA LEU A 185 -10.00 7.87 19.76
C LEU A 185 -10.72 9.18 19.46
N GLY A 186 -12.05 9.16 19.48
CA GLY A 186 -12.91 10.33 19.47
C GLY A 186 -13.60 10.49 20.83
N ILE A 187 -13.63 11.71 21.37
CA ILE A 187 -14.20 11.98 22.71
C ILE A 187 -15.37 12.96 22.59
N SER A 188 -16.54 12.59 23.09
CA SER A 188 -17.71 13.47 23.18
C SER A 188 -18.34 13.44 24.57
N GLU A 189 -19.32 14.32 24.82
CA GLU A 189 -20.12 14.27 26.04
C GLU A 189 -21.03 13.04 26.10
N ASN A 190 -21.49 12.54 24.94
CA ASN A 190 -22.41 11.41 24.82
C ASN A 190 -21.72 10.03 24.81
N GLY A 191 -20.40 9.98 24.68
CA GLY A 191 -19.68 8.72 24.58
C GLY A 191 -18.25 8.83 24.08
N VAL A 192 -17.59 7.68 24.09
CA VAL A 192 -16.20 7.49 23.66
C VAL A 192 -16.19 6.60 22.42
N TYR A 193 -15.43 7.00 21.41
CA TYR A 193 -15.34 6.33 20.11
C TYR A 193 -13.90 5.94 19.83
N PHE A 194 -13.72 4.93 18.98
CA PHE A 194 -12.44 4.68 18.33
C PHE A 194 -12.68 4.34 16.88
N ALA A 195 -11.69 4.64 16.05
CA ALA A 195 -11.72 4.30 14.64
C ALA A 195 -10.32 4.10 14.07
N SER A 196 -10.25 3.42 12.93
CA SER A 196 -9.05 3.39 12.10
C SER A 196 -8.79 4.70 11.36
N ASP A 197 -9.79 5.60 11.30
CA ASP A 197 -9.66 6.92 10.71
C ASP A 197 -10.65 7.93 11.31
N ILE A 198 -10.24 9.19 11.36
CA ILE A 198 -10.99 10.31 11.95
C ILE A 198 -12.37 10.54 11.30
N PRO A 199 -12.57 10.46 9.96
CA PRO A 199 -13.86 10.69 9.33
C PRO A 199 -15.02 9.87 9.92
N ALA A 200 -14.71 8.72 10.51
CA ALA A 200 -15.72 7.82 11.06
C ALA A 200 -16.49 8.45 12.23
N PHE A 201 -15.83 9.21 13.11
CA PHE A 201 -16.48 9.85 14.28
C PHE A 201 -16.64 11.37 14.15
N LEU A 202 -16.19 12.01 13.07
CA LEU A 202 -16.36 13.47 12.88
C LEU A 202 -17.81 13.98 13.06
N PRO A 203 -18.87 13.26 12.63
CA PRO A 203 -20.25 13.70 12.85
C PRO A 203 -20.65 13.79 14.32
N VAL A 204 -19.95 13.08 15.21
CA VAL A 204 -20.28 13.02 16.65
C VAL A 204 -19.25 13.75 17.53
N THR A 205 -18.02 13.96 17.05
CA THR A 205 -17.01 14.78 17.73
C THR A 205 -15.85 15.17 16.83
N ASN A 206 -15.28 16.35 17.08
CA ASN A 206 -14.01 16.81 16.51
C ASN A 206 -12.85 16.72 17.51
N LYS A 207 -13.06 16.20 18.73
CA LYS A 207 -11.99 16.01 19.73
C LYS A 207 -11.39 14.62 19.59
N ALA A 208 -10.11 14.55 19.24
CA ALA A 208 -9.42 13.28 19.02
C ALA A 208 -8.18 13.09 19.90
N VAL A 209 -7.87 11.82 20.19
CA VAL A 209 -6.65 11.39 20.87
C VAL A 209 -5.93 10.40 19.96
N PHE A 210 -4.73 10.78 19.52
CA PHE A 210 -3.90 9.92 18.69
C PHE A 210 -3.21 8.88 19.56
N ILE A 211 -3.31 7.62 19.15
CA ILE A 211 -2.69 6.47 19.81
C ILE A 211 -1.35 6.20 19.13
N GLU A 212 -0.31 5.96 19.92
CA GLU A 212 1.02 5.57 19.42
C GLU A 212 1.14 4.05 19.35
N ASP A 213 2.16 3.57 18.66
CA ASP A 213 2.45 2.14 18.60
C ASP A 213 2.91 1.62 19.97
N GLY A 214 2.60 0.36 20.26
CA GLY A 214 2.87 -0.25 21.56
C GLY A 214 1.94 0.24 22.68
N GLU A 215 0.72 0.70 22.35
CA GLU A 215 -0.26 1.20 23.33
C GLU A 215 -1.51 0.33 23.42
N LEU A 216 -1.97 0.13 24.66
CA LEU A 216 -3.24 -0.52 25.01
C LEU A 216 -4.18 0.50 25.64
N ILE A 217 -5.44 0.46 25.24
CA ILE A 217 -6.47 1.43 25.60
C ILE A 217 -7.64 0.70 26.24
N SER A 218 -8.05 1.15 27.42
CA SER A 218 -9.31 0.73 28.04
C SER A 218 -10.32 1.86 27.91
N LEU A 219 -11.43 1.60 27.22
CA LEU A 219 -12.54 2.55 27.06
C LEU A 219 -13.67 2.19 28.03
N SER A 220 -14.28 3.21 28.63
CA SER A 220 -15.54 3.12 29.37
C SER A 220 -16.42 4.32 29.03
N VAL A 221 -17.65 4.34 29.55
CA VAL A 221 -18.56 5.49 29.39
C VAL A 221 -18.00 6.80 30.00
N ASP A 222 -17.11 6.67 30.99
CA ASP A 222 -16.50 7.80 31.70
C ASP A 222 -15.23 8.34 31.02
N GLY A 223 -14.68 7.62 30.04
CA GLY A 223 -13.49 8.06 29.33
C GLY A 223 -12.59 6.93 28.84
N TYR A 224 -11.28 7.17 28.88
CA TYR A 224 -10.28 6.24 28.39
C TYR A 224 -9.02 6.25 29.29
N GLU A 225 -8.35 5.11 29.35
CA GLU A 225 -7.03 4.95 29.95
C GLU A 225 -6.07 4.36 28.92
N ILE A 226 -4.87 4.94 28.79
CA ILE A 226 -3.82 4.46 27.88
C ILE A 226 -2.67 3.89 28.70
N ARG A 227 -2.17 2.71 28.35
CA ARG A 227 -1.00 2.07 28.93
C ARG A 227 -0.01 1.64 27.85
N LYS A 228 1.30 1.75 28.11
CA LYS A 228 2.32 1.13 27.24
C LYS A 228 2.29 -0.38 27.40
N ILE A 229 2.30 -1.12 26.29
CA ILE A 229 2.27 -2.59 26.27
C ILE A 229 3.53 -3.17 26.92
N GLU A 230 4.69 -2.57 26.69
CA GLU A 230 5.98 -3.02 27.21
C GLU A 230 5.98 -3.16 28.75
N ASN A 231 5.64 -2.08 29.45
CA ASN A 231 5.83 -1.92 30.90
C ASN A 231 4.56 -1.56 31.69
N SER A 232 3.39 -1.54 31.04
CA SER A 232 2.10 -1.19 31.66
C SER A 232 2.00 0.22 32.24
N LYS A 233 2.94 1.12 31.92
CA LYS A 233 2.93 2.50 32.42
C LYS A 233 1.77 3.29 31.84
N VAL A 234 1.03 3.98 32.70
CA VAL A 234 -0.09 4.87 32.30
C VAL A 234 0.43 6.09 31.56
N VAL A 235 -0.17 6.38 30.40
CA VAL A 235 0.13 7.54 29.56
C VAL A 235 -1.03 8.53 29.63
N LYS A 236 -0.73 9.78 30.01
CA LYS A 236 -1.72 10.87 29.99
C LYS A 236 -1.61 11.64 28.69
N ARG A 237 -2.64 11.56 27.84
CA ARG A 237 -2.73 12.31 26.58
C ARG A 237 -4.06 13.06 26.55
N LYS A 238 -4.02 14.38 26.32
CA LYS A 238 -5.24 15.21 26.25
C LYS A 238 -5.84 15.18 24.83
N PRO A 239 -7.18 15.24 24.68
CA PRO A 239 -7.81 15.38 23.37
C PRO A 239 -7.42 16.69 22.69
N LYS A 240 -7.23 16.65 21.37
CA LYS A 240 -7.00 17.82 20.52
C LYS A 240 -8.24 18.08 19.67
N SER A 241 -8.58 19.36 19.45
CA SER A 241 -9.61 19.73 18.47
C SER A 241 -9.04 19.54 17.07
N ILE A 242 -9.81 18.92 16.19
CA ILE A 242 -9.49 18.74 14.78
C ILE A 242 -10.34 19.73 13.98
N ASP A 243 -9.69 20.67 13.29
CA ASP A 243 -10.35 21.63 12.38
C ASP A 243 -10.48 21.05 10.96
N TRP A 244 -10.87 19.79 10.84
CA TRP A 244 -10.96 19.08 9.55
C TRP A 244 -12.42 18.88 9.16
N THR A 245 -12.75 19.21 7.91
CA THR A 245 -13.97 18.72 7.27
C THR A 245 -13.84 17.22 6.99
N SER A 246 -14.95 16.52 6.72
CA SER A 246 -14.92 15.09 6.38
C SER A 246 -14.00 14.78 5.19
N GLU A 247 -13.94 15.67 4.20
CA GLU A 247 -13.02 15.57 3.05
C GLU A 247 -11.54 15.74 3.46
N MET A 248 -11.22 16.70 4.33
CA MET A 248 -9.86 16.91 4.85
C MET A 248 -9.37 15.72 5.68
N ALA A 249 -10.28 15.02 6.35
CA ALA A 249 -9.96 13.87 7.17
C ALA A 249 -9.60 12.62 6.34
N VAL A 250 -10.21 12.41 5.16
CA VAL A 250 -9.76 11.36 4.23
C VAL A 250 -8.36 11.69 3.68
N LYS A 251 -8.04 12.98 3.51
CA LYS A 251 -6.71 13.46 3.13
C LYS A 251 -5.69 13.50 4.29
N LYS A 252 -6.06 13.08 5.53
CA LYS A 252 -5.18 13.05 6.71
C LYS A 252 -4.40 14.36 6.95
N GLY A 253 -5.02 15.51 6.67
CA GLY A 253 -4.39 16.83 6.83
C GLY A 253 -3.47 17.27 5.67
N TYR A 254 -3.32 16.47 4.62
CA TYR A 254 -2.65 16.90 3.38
C TYR A 254 -3.62 17.68 2.47
N PRO A 255 -3.10 18.61 1.63
CA PRO A 255 -3.95 19.38 0.71
C PRO A 255 -4.53 18.54 -0.44
N HIS A 256 -3.80 17.51 -0.90
CA HIS A 256 -4.15 16.66 -2.03
C HIS A 256 -3.96 15.18 -1.70
N PHE A 257 -4.73 14.30 -2.32
CA PHE A 257 -4.52 12.85 -2.24
C PHE A 257 -3.16 12.45 -2.78
N MET A 258 -2.71 13.04 -3.89
CA MET A 258 -1.41 12.69 -4.47
C MET A 258 -0.26 12.90 -3.49
N ILE A 259 -0.15 14.07 -2.84
CA ILE A 259 0.93 14.31 -1.87
C ILE A 259 0.77 13.43 -0.63
N LYS A 260 -0.45 13.21 -0.14
CA LYS A 260 -0.70 12.22 0.92
C LYS A 260 -0.16 10.85 0.52
N GLU A 261 -0.46 10.40 -0.69
CA GLU A 261 -0.09 9.09 -1.19
C GLU A 261 1.42 8.97 -1.41
N ILE A 262 2.09 10.06 -1.81
CA ILE A 262 3.56 10.13 -1.83
C ILE A 262 4.12 9.92 -0.41
N HIS A 263 3.59 10.61 0.60
CA HIS A 263 4.01 10.47 2.00
C HIS A 263 3.59 9.14 2.65
N GLU A 264 2.61 8.43 2.08
CA GLU A 264 2.23 7.08 2.54
C GLU A 264 3.16 5.98 2.02
N GLN A 265 4.06 6.27 1.06
CA GLN A 265 4.94 5.28 0.44
C GLN A 265 5.80 4.48 1.43
N PRO A 266 6.44 5.08 2.46
CA PRO A 266 7.20 4.31 3.47
C PRO A 266 6.35 3.21 4.13
N ALA A 267 5.21 3.59 4.71
CA ALA A 267 4.31 2.63 5.35
C ALA A 267 3.76 1.59 4.35
N THR A 268 3.50 2.02 3.12
CA THR A 268 3.00 1.15 2.05
C THR A 268 4.04 0.11 1.64
N LEU A 269 5.31 0.52 1.53
CA LEU A 269 6.43 -0.39 1.25
C LEU A 269 6.64 -1.38 2.40
N ARG A 270 6.58 -0.94 3.67
CA ARG A 270 6.63 -1.86 4.84
C ARG A 270 5.54 -2.94 4.74
N ASN A 271 4.31 -2.55 4.41
CA ASN A 271 3.22 -3.51 4.22
C ASN A 271 3.51 -4.48 3.07
N THR A 272 4.06 -3.98 1.96
CA THR A 272 4.38 -4.77 0.76
C THR A 272 5.49 -5.80 1.01
N LEU A 273 6.45 -5.50 1.89
CA LEU A 273 7.55 -6.39 2.26
C LEU A 273 7.11 -7.52 3.20
N ARG A 274 6.09 -7.30 4.03
CA ARG A 274 5.55 -8.31 4.98
C ARG A 274 4.67 -9.38 4.32
N MET A 275 4.64 -9.45 3.00
CA MET A 275 3.59 -10.17 2.28
C MET A 275 3.98 -11.55 1.79
N GLN A 276 3.07 -12.52 2.03
CA GLN A 276 2.73 -13.66 1.18
C GLN A 276 3.91 -14.46 0.59
N GLU A 277 4.87 -14.88 1.43
CA GLU A 277 5.99 -15.74 1.00
C GLU A 277 5.52 -16.92 0.12
N HIS A 278 4.44 -17.57 0.53
CA HIS A 278 3.87 -18.69 -0.21
C HIS A 278 3.43 -18.34 -1.65
N TYR A 279 2.75 -17.20 -1.85
CA TYR A 279 2.30 -16.80 -3.19
C TYR A 279 3.44 -16.24 -4.03
N LEU A 280 4.40 -15.54 -3.42
CA LEU A 280 5.63 -15.10 -4.07
C LEU A 280 6.44 -16.30 -4.59
N ASP A 281 6.59 -17.35 -3.77
CA ASP A 281 7.30 -18.57 -4.16
C ASP A 281 6.57 -19.35 -5.25
N LEU A 282 5.24 -19.42 -5.17
CA LEU A 282 4.41 -20.08 -6.17
C LEU A 282 4.48 -19.35 -7.52
N LEU A 283 4.29 -18.03 -7.53
CA LEU A 283 4.39 -17.20 -8.73
C LEU A 283 5.79 -17.30 -9.34
N SER A 284 6.84 -17.21 -8.52
CA SER A 284 8.23 -17.36 -8.97
C SER A 284 8.49 -18.76 -9.56
N THR A 285 7.84 -19.80 -9.04
CA THR A 285 7.95 -21.17 -9.59
C THR A 285 7.31 -21.30 -10.97
N PHE A 286 6.18 -20.63 -11.23
CA PHE A 286 5.61 -20.59 -12.57
C PHE A 286 6.49 -19.81 -13.54
N LEU A 287 7.03 -18.66 -13.12
CA LEU A 287 7.95 -17.86 -13.93
C LEU A 287 9.25 -18.61 -14.24
N ASP A 288 9.80 -19.36 -13.28
CA ASP A 288 11.02 -20.14 -13.47
C ASP A 288 10.87 -21.24 -14.54
N ARG A 289 9.67 -21.83 -14.63
CA ARG A 289 9.34 -22.88 -15.62
C ARG A 289 8.93 -22.33 -16.98
N ALA A 290 8.70 -21.03 -17.09
CA ALA A 290 8.22 -20.42 -18.32
C ALA A 290 9.31 -20.41 -19.40
N THR A 291 8.93 -20.77 -20.62
CA THR A 291 9.81 -20.67 -21.80
C THR A 291 9.89 -19.21 -22.28
N GLU A 292 8.77 -18.51 -22.24
CA GLU A 292 8.66 -17.08 -22.57
C GLU A 292 7.75 -16.37 -21.58
N VAL A 293 8.15 -15.16 -21.17
CA VAL A 293 7.43 -14.37 -20.17
C VAL A 293 7.10 -13.00 -20.74
N PHE A 294 5.81 -12.69 -20.86
CA PHE A 294 5.30 -11.39 -21.25
C PHE A 294 4.84 -10.62 -20.01
N LEU A 295 5.36 -9.41 -19.83
CA LEU A 295 4.96 -8.50 -18.77
C LEU A 295 3.95 -7.50 -19.36
N VAL A 296 2.67 -7.69 -19.06
CA VAL A 296 1.58 -7.00 -19.77
C VAL A 296 0.89 -5.99 -18.85
N ALA A 297 0.93 -4.72 -19.24
CA ALA A 297 0.37 -3.64 -18.44
C ALA A 297 0.10 -2.37 -19.28
N CYS A 298 -0.50 -1.36 -18.65
CA CYS A 298 -0.75 -0.03 -19.23
C CYS A 298 -0.14 1.06 -18.34
N GLY A 299 0.25 2.20 -18.95
CA GLY A 299 0.69 3.41 -18.23
C GLY A 299 1.80 3.16 -17.21
N THR A 300 1.64 3.69 -15.99
CA THR A 300 2.60 3.53 -14.90
C THR A 300 2.91 2.06 -14.58
N SER A 301 1.94 1.14 -14.66
CA SER A 301 2.21 -0.30 -14.45
C SER A 301 3.05 -0.93 -15.58
N TYR A 302 3.00 -0.38 -16.79
CA TYR A 302 3.94 -0.75 -17.86
C TYR A 302 5.37 -0.31 -17.54
N HIS A 303 5.57 0.89 -16.97
CA HIS A 303 6.90 1.30 -16.53
C HIS A 303 7.46 0.39 -15.43
N ALA A 304 6.60 -0.12 -14.53
CA ALA A 304 7.02 -1.12 -13.54
C ALA A 304 7.43 -2.44 -14.22
N CYS A 305 6.70 -2.89 -15.25
CA CYS A 305 7.09 -4.04 -16.07
C CYS A 305 8.42 -3.82 -16.79
N LEU A 306 8.67 -2.61 -17.31
CA LEU A 306 9.94 -2.26 -17.94
C LEU A 306 11.09 -2.38 -16.93
N ALA A 307 10.95 -1.83 -15.73
CA ALA A 307 11.95 -1.99 -14.66
C ALA A 307 12.16 -3.47 -14.28
N ALA A 308 11.07 -4.23 -14.12
CA ALA A 308 11.13 -5.66 -13.81
C ALA A 308 11.86 -6.47 -14.89
N SER A 309 11.78 -6.09 -16.16
CA SER A 309 12.55 -6.78 -17.19
C SER A 309 14.07 -6.69 -16.97
N TYR A 310 14.57 -5.55 -16.50
CA TYR A 310 15.97 -5.40 -16.09
C TYR A 310 16.27 -6.20 -14.82
N MET A 311 15.39 -6.16 -13.81
CA MET A 311 15.56 -6.94 -12.58
C MET A 311 15.66 -8.44 -12.86
N PHE A 312 14.73 -8.99 -13.66
CA PHE A 312 14.66 -10.42 -13.97
C PHE A 312 15.83 -10.86 -14.85
N SER A 313 16.20 -10.03 -15.83
CA SER A 313 17.37 -10.31 -16.67
C SER A 313 18.66 -10.27 -15.86
N LYS A 314 18.80 -9.32 -14.92
CA LYS A 314 20.05 -9.11 -14.18
C LYS A 314 20.24 -10.11 -13.04
N LEU A 315 19.19 -10.40 -12.28
CA LEU A 315 19.26 -11.26 -11.10
C LEU A 315 19.01 -12.74 -11.44
N ALA A 316 18.05 -13.01 -12.33
CA ALA A 316 17.59 -14.38 -12.61
C ALA A 316 17.99 -14.90 -14.00
N PHE A 317 18.57 -14.04 -14.85
CA PHE A 317 18.93 -14.33 -16.24
C PHE A 317 17.69 -14.84 -17.02
N LEU A 318 16.54 -14.28 -16.67
CA LEU A 318 15.26 -14.60 -17.29
C LEU A 318 14.89 -13.47 -18.26
N PRO A 319 14.96 -13.70 -19.59
CA PRO A 319 14.48 -12.72 -20.55
C PRO A 319 12.97 -12.57 -20.43
N THR A 320 12.49 -11.33 -20.48
CA THR A 320 11.07 -11.01 -20.44
C THR A 320 10.74 -9.92 -21.44
N TYR A 321 9.47 -9.85 -21.84
CA TYR A 321 8.99 -8.91 -22.83
C TYR A 321 7.95 -7.96 -22.21
N PRO A 322 8.32 -6.73 -21.83
CA PRO A 322 7.36 -5.69 -21.48
C PRO A 322 6.54 -5.29 -22.69
N VAL A 323 5.21 -5.41 -22.59
CA VAL A 323 4.29 -5.10 -23.70
C VAL A 323 3.17 -4.20 -23.20
N TYR A 324 2.90 -3.12 -23.95
CA TYR A 324 1.69 -2.33 -23.75
C TYR A 324 0.47 -3.22 -24.03
N ALA A 325 -0.45 -3.33 -23.08
CA ALA A 325 -1.53 -4.30 -23.20
C ALA A 325 -2.42 -4.07 -24.43
N SER A 326 -2.58 -2.83 -24.89
CA SER A 326 -3.31 -2.47 -26.11
C SER A 326 -2.70 -3.09 -27.37
N GLU A 327 -1.37 -3.21 -27.42
CA GLU A 327 -0.62 -3.73 -28.58
C GLU A 327 -0.42 -5.25 -28.51
N PHE A 328 -0.67 -5.86 -27.35
CA PHE A 328 -0.34 -7.27 -27.12
C PHE A 328 -1.01 -8.21 -28.12
N ILE A 329 -2.28 -7.99 -28.44
CA ILE A 329 -3.02 -8.85 -29.35
C ILE A 329 -2.44 -8.78 -30.77
N GLU A 330 -2.14 -7.57 -31.25
CA GLU A 330 -1.60 -7.35 -32.59
C GLU A 330 -0.16 -7.85 -32.72
N GLN A 331 0.67 -7.60 -31.71
CA GLN A 331 2.10 -7.93 -31.75
C GLN A 331 2.39 -9.40 -31.41
N HIS A 332 1.70 -9.96 -30.41
CA HIS A 332 2.02 -11.26 -29.81
C HIS A 332 0.85 -12.23 -29.76
N GLY A 333 -0.39 -11.76 -29.97
CA GLY A 333 -1.58 -12.59 -29.81
C GLY A 333 -1.51 -13.89 -30.60
N LYS A 334 -0.93 -13.88 -31.81
CA LYS A 334 -0.78 -15.11 -32.62
C LYS A 334 0.36 -16.04 -32.18
N SER A 335 1.42 -15.53 -31.55
CA SER A 335 2.59 -16.33 -31.13
C SER A 335 2.39 -16.99 -29.76
N VAL A 336 1.53 -16.42 -28.92
CA VAL A 336 1.21 -16.95 -27.59
C VAL A 336 0.58 -18.35 -27.68
N ASN A 337 1.02 -19.24 -26.79
CA ASN A 337 0.68 -20.65 -26.75
C ASN A 337 0.77 -21.20 -25.30
N ILE A 338 0.68 -22.52 -25.14
CA ILE A 338 0.69 -23.23 -23.86
C ILE A 338 1.99 -23.02 -23.04
N ASP A 339 3.12 -22.76 -23.72
CA ASP A 339 4.43 -22.54 -23.09
C ASP A 339 4.66 -21.07 -22.72
N SER A 340 3.74 -20.17 -23.11
CA SER A 340 3.80 -18.76 -22.78
C SER A 340 3.27 -18.49 -21.37
N THR A 341 3.97 -17.62 -20.64
CA THR A 341 3.50 -17.09 -19.35
C THR A 341 3.26 -15.60 -19.43
N ILE A 342 2.10 -15.16 -18.99
CA ILE A 342 1.72 -13.75 -18.91
C ILE A 342 1.75 -13.32 -17.45
N LEU A 343 2.59 -12.34 -17.12
CA LEU A 343 2.48 -11.62 -15.85
C LEU A 343 1.75 -10.29 -16.11
N ALA A 344 0.47 -10.28 -15.80
CA ALA A 344 -0.36 -9.08 -15.93
C ALA A 344 -0.21 -8.20 -14.68
N VAL A 345 0.18 -6.94 -14.87
CA VAL A 345 0.36 -5.97 -13.78
C VAL A 345 -0.66 -4.85 -13.92
N SER A 346 -1.54 -4.70 -12.92
CA SER A 346 -2.56 -3.65 -12.92
C SER A 346 -2.95 -3.27 -11.51
N GLN A 347 -2.94 -1.97 -11.20
CA GLN A 347 -3.40 -1.46 -9.91
C GLN A 347 -4.85 -1.89 -9.62
N SER A 348 -5.78 -1.64 -10.55
CA SER A 348 -7.21 -1.93 -10.33
C SER A 348 -7.57 -3.40 -10.57
N GLY A 349 -6.83 -4.10 -11.44
CA GLY A 349 -7.20 -5.43 -11.92
C GLY A 349 -8.41 -5.43 -12.85
N GLU A 350 -8.85 -4.25 -13.31
CA GLU A 350 -10.02 -4.04 -14.17
C GLU A 350 -9.70 -3.26 -15.46
N THR A 351 -8.42 -3.01 -15.75
CA THR A 351 -7.99 -2.27 -16.95
C THR A 351 -8.39 -3.03 -18.22
N ALA A 352 -9.21 -2.42 -19.07
CA ALA A 352 -9.86 -3.10 -20.19
C ALA A 352 -8.86 -3.74 -21.18
N ASP A 353 -7.80 -3.02 -21.56
CA ASP A 353 -6.76 -3.55 -22.46
C ASP A 353 -5.97 -4.70 -21.83
N THR A 354 -5.61 -4.58 -20.56
CA THR A 354 -4.94 -5.67 -19.81
C THR A 354 -5.82 -6.92 -19.76
N LEU A 355 -7.12 -6.77 -19.49
CA LEU A 355 -8.07 -7.88 -19.48
C LEU A 355 -8.26 -8.49 -20.89
N ALA A 356 -8.27 -7.67 -21.94
CA ALA A 356 -8.36 -8.16 -23.32
C ALA A 356 -7.13 -8.98 -23.71
N ALA A 357 -5.92 -8.51 -23.37
CA ALA A 357 -4.68 -9.24 -23.58
C ALA A 357 -4.65 -10.57 -22.82
N VAL A 358 -5.05 -10.56 -21.54
CA VAL A 358 -5.16 -11.76 -20.70
C VAL A 358 -6.18 -12.75 -21.28
N THR A 359 -7.34 -12.28 -21.72
CA THR A 359 -8.37 -13.13 -22.34
C THR A 359 -7.85 -13.78 -23.63
N CYS A 360 -7.17 -13.02 -24.48
CA CYS A 360 -6.55 -13.54 -25.70
C CYS A 360 -5.51 -14.63 -25.41
N ALA A 361 -4.65 -14.40 -24.41
CA ALA A 361 -3.64 -15.37 -23.98
C ALA A 361 -4.27 -16.63 -23.35
N GLN A 362 -5.32 -16.46 -22.54
CA GLN A 362 -6.04 -17.57 -21.91
C GLN A 362 -6.72 -18.47 -22.94
N GLN A 363 -7.31 -17.91 -24.00
CA GLN A 363 -7.88 -18.68 -25.12
C GLN A 363 -6.84 -19.55 -25.86
N ARG A 364 -5.55 -19.24 -25.68
CA ARG A 364 -4.40 -19.96 -26.25
C ARG A 364 -3.70 -20.84 -25.22
N ALA A 365 -4.34 -21.05 -24.07
CA ALA A 365 -3.88 -21.85 -22.96
C ALA A 365 -2.58 -21.35 -22.29
N ALA A 366 -2.21 -20.08 -22.49
CA ALA A 366 -1.07 -19.49 -21.78
C ALA A 366 -1.31 -19.46 -20.27
N THR A 367 -0.22 -19.56 -19.50
CA THR A 367 -0.29 -19.43 -18.04
C THR A 367 -0.47 -17.97 -17.65
N ILE A 368 -1.55 -17.66 -16.93
CA ILE A 368 -1.84 -16.29 -16.47
C ILE A 368 -1.43 -16.13 -15.00
N LEU A 369 -0.52 -15.21 -14.74
CA LEU A 369 -0.09 -14.75 -13.42
C LEU A 369 -0.45 -13.27 -13.27
N SER A 370 -0.62 -12.79 -12.04
CA SER A 370 -0.98 -11.38 -11.84
C SER A 370 -0.41 -10.71 -10.61
N LEU A 371 -0.15 -9.41 -10.75
CA LEU A 371 0.15 -8.49 -9.66
C LEU A 371 -0.89 -7.38 -9.68
N THR A 372 -1.67 -7.26 -8.59
CA THR A 372 -2.73 -6.26 -8.52
C THR A 372 -2.95 -5.72 -7.12
N ASN A 373 -3.53 -4.52 -7.04
CA ASN A 373 -4.00 -3.96 -5.77
C ASN A 373 -5.50 -4.19 -5.56
N GLY A 374 -6.28 -4.53 -6.60
CA GLY A 374 -7.71 -4.82 -6.52
C GLY A 374 -7.98 -6.27 -6.17
N ILE A 375 -8.14 -6.58 -4.89
CA ILE A 375 -8.56 -7.92 -4.44
C ILE A 375 -10.01 -8.16 -4.87
N GLY A 376 -10.28 -9.36 -5.39
CA GLY A 376 -11.58 -9.70 -5.95
C GLY A 376 -11.85 -9.06 -7.32
N SER A 377 -10.85 -8.44 -7.97
CA SER A 377 -10.96 -7.96 -9.35
C SER A 377 -11.06 -9.09 -10.37
N THR A 378 -11.46 -8.77 -11.60
CA THR A 378 -11.47 -9.71 -12.74
C THR A 378 -10.12 -10.38 -12.91
N LEU A 379 -9.04 -9.61 -12.79
CA LEU A 379 -7.69 -10.17 -12.91
C LEU A 379 -7.40 -11.23 -11.84
N THR A 380 -7.83 -11.03 -10.59
CA THR A 380 -7.65 -12.07 -9.55
C THR A 380 -8.44 -13.34 -9.82
N ARG A 381 -9.59 -13.25 -10.52
CA ARG A 381 -10.45 -14.41 -10.81
C ARG A 381 -9.92 -15.30 -11.94
N VAL A 382 -9.27 -14.70 -12.93
CA VAL A 382 -8.80 -15.43 -14.13
C VAL A 382 -7.39 -15.98 -13.99
N SER A 383 -6.61 -15.46 -13.05
CA SER A 383 -5.20 -15.80 -12.88
C SER A 383 -5.00 -17.10 -12.10
N ARG A 384 -4.00 -17.88 -12.54
CA ARG A 384 -3.59 -19.12 -11.88
C ARG A 384 -3.01 -18.84 -10.50
N VAL A 385 -2.23 -17.77 -10.40
CA VAL A 385 -1.68 -17.21 -9.16
C VAL A 385 -1.74 -15.71 -9.27
N TYR A 386 -2.09 -15.04 -8.18
CA TYR A 386 -2.03 -13.59 -8.10
C TYR A 386 -1.36 -13.16 -6.80
N ILE A 387 -0.71 -12.00 -6.84
CA ILE A 387 -0.19 -11.30 -5.66
C ILE A 387 -0.97 -10.01 -5.49
N GLY A 388 -1.53 -9.84 -4.30
CA GLY A 388 -2.10 -8.57 -3.86
C GLY A 388 -1.00 -7.67 -3.34
N GLN A 389 -0.69 -6.54 -3.99
CA GLN A 389 0.44 -5.68 -3.59
C GLN A 389 0.26 -4.90 -2.27
N GLN A 390 -0.93 -4.97 -1.64
CA GLN A 390 -1.29 -4.29 -0.38
C GLN A 390 -0.93 -2.81 -0.26
N SER A 391 -0.97 -2.07 -1.37
CA SER A 391 -0.64 -0.63 -1.34
C SER A 391 -1.73 0.26 -0.70
N GLY A 392 -2.83 -0.35 -0.25
CA GLY A 392 -4.04 0.35 0.19
C GLY A 392 -4.76 1.04 -0.98
N PRO A 393 -5.90 1.70 -0.72
CA PRO A 393 -6.59 2.46 -1.76
C PRO A 393 -5.73 3.65 -2.21
N GLU A 394 -5.68 3.88 -3.52
CA GLU A 394 -5.04 5.04 -4.14
C GLU A 394 -6.13 5.81 -4.88
N ILE A 395 -6.39 7.03 -4.42
CA ILE A 395 -7.49 7.90 -4.83
C ILE A 395 -7.01 8.91 -5.88
N GLY A 396 -5.80 9.46 -5.72
CA GLY A 396 -5.21 10.38 -6.69
C GLY A 396 -5.11 9.72 -8.07
N VAL A 397 -5.51 10.43 -9.14
CA VAL A 397 -5.53 9.83 -10.49
C VAL A 397 -4.15 9.34 -10.90
N ALA A 398 -3.12 10.18 -10.72
CA ALA A 398 -1.73 9.79 -10.97
C ALA A 398 -1.26 8.75 -9.96
N ALA A 399 -0.85 7.58 -10.45
CA ALA A 399 -0.27 6.53 -9.61
C ALA A 399 1.04 6.99 -8.94
N THR A 400 1.21 6.69 -7.65
CA THR A 400 2.39 7.01 -6.84
C THR A 400 2.82 5.79 -6.02
N LYS A 401 2.19 5.55 -4.87
CA LYS A 401 2.50 4.41 -3.98
C LYS A 401 2.22 3.06 -4.62
N THR A 402 1.29 2.99 -5.56
CA THR A 402 1.03 1.74 -6.28
C THR A 402 2.18 1.37 -7.21
N PHE A 403 2.90 2.34 -7.77
CA PHE A 403 4.08 2.11 -8.60
C PHE A 403 5.25 1.56 -7.78
N THR A 404 5.58 2.20 -6.66
CA THR A 404 6.69 1.76 -5.80
C THR A 404 6.39 0.42 -5.13
N SER A 405 5.14 0.16 -4.72
CA SER A 405 4.74 -1.19 -4.29
C SER A 405 4.87 -2.23 -5.41
N GLN A 406 4.49 -1.91 -6.65
CA GLN A 406 4.67 -2.85 -7.78
C GLN A 406 6.14 -3.21 -7.96
N LEU A 407 7.02 -2.21 -7.97
CA LEU A 407 8.46 -2.42 -8.06
C LEU A 407 9.00 -3.25 -6.89
N SER A 408 8.53 -3.02 -5.66
CA SER A 408 8.93 -3.81 -4.49
C SER A 408 8.54 -5.28 -4.63
N VAL A 409 7.31 -5.58 -5.04
CA VAL A 409 6.88 -6.97 -5.28
C VAL A 409 7.69 -7.60 -6.42
N LEU A 410 7.91 -6.87 -7.52
CA LEU A 410 8.69 -7.37 -8.65
C LEU A 410 10.15 -7.63 -8.27
N ALA A 411 10.75 -6.79 -7.42
CA ALA A 411 12.09 -7.04 -6.88
C ALA A 411 12.12 -8.32 -6.00
N GLN A 412 11.12 -8.53 -5.13
CA GLN A 412 11.00 -9.74 -4.33
C GLN A 412 10.84 -11.02 -5.19
N ILE A 413 10.12 -10.93 -6.30
CA ILE A 413 10.02 -12.03 -7.29
C ILE A 413 11.38 -12.26 -7.96
N ALA A 414 12.08 -11.20 -8.35
CA ALA A 414 13.39 -11.29 -9.01
C ALA A 414 14.43 -11.99 -8.12
N LEU A 415 14.45 -11.68 -6.81
CA LEU A 415 15.32 -12.31 -5.82
C LEU A 415 14.98 -13.80 -5.60
N ARG A 416 13.69 -14.14 -5.56
CA ARG A 416 13.28 -15.55 -5.47
C ARG A 416 13.64 -16.33 -6.72
N LEU A 417 13.51 -15.72 -7.90
CA LEU A 417 13.96 -16.31 -9.16
C LEU A 417 15.48 -16.48 -9.20
N SER A 418 16.24 -15.49 -8.71
CA SER A 418 17.71 -15.58 -8.66
C SER A 418 18.17 -16.71 -7.73
N LYS A 419 17.53 -16.87 -6.57
CA LYS A 419 17.77 -17.97 -5.64
C LYS A 419 17.47 -19.34 -6.26
N LYS A 420 16.34 -19.49 -6.97
CA LYS A 420 15.97 -20.73 -7.67
C LYS A 420 16.96 -21.09 -8.78
N ARG A 421 17.47 -20.09 -9.50
CA ARG A 421 18.36 -20.28 -10.67
C ARG A 421 19.85 -20.26 -10.34
N GLY A 422 20.23 -19.87 -9.12
CA GLY A 422 21.61 -19.83 -8.63
C GLY A 422 22.53 -18.95 -9.48
N LYS A 423 22.07 -17.77 -9.91
CA LYS A 423 22.80 -16.91 -10.88
C LYS A 423 23.69 -15.84 -10.25
N ILE A 424 23.40 -15.44 -9.02
CA ILE A 424 24.18 -14.46 -8.25
C ILE A 424 24.66 -15.10 -6.94
N SER A 425 25.69 -14.52 -6.33
CA SER A 425 26.25 -15.04 -5.07
C SER A 425 25.28 -14.84 -3.90
N GLN A 426 25.47 -15.62 -2.84
CA GLN A 426 24.70 -15.43 -1.60
C GLN A 426 24.95 -14.03 -1.02
N ASP A 427 26.20 -13.57 -0.99
CA ASP A 427 26.54 -12.21 -0.51
C ASP A 427 25.84 -11.10 -1.30
N GLU A 428 25.71 -11.25 -2.62
CA GLU A 428 25.00 -10.27 -3.46
C GLU A 428 23.48 -10.31 -3.19
N MET A 429 22.89 -11.50 -3.00
CA MET A 429 21.49 -11.64 -2.61
C MET A 429 21.21 -11.01 -1.26
N ASP A 430 22.01 -11.35 -0.24
CA ASP A 430 21.85 -10.84 1.13
C ASP A 430 21.95 -9.32 1.17
N TYR A 431 22.90 -8.74 0.42
CA TYR A 431 23.02 -7.29 0.29
C TYR A 431 21.78 -6.65 -0.35
N ILE A 432 21.21 -7.25 -1.41
CA ILE A 432 20.01 -6.69 -2.05
C ILE A 432 18.78 -6.87 -1.14
N GLU A 433 18.64 -8.00 -0.45
CA GLU A 433 17.55 -8.25 0.51
C GLU A 433 17.59 -7.26 1.68
N GLU A 434 18.75 -7.05 2.30
CA GLU A 434 18.95 -6.05 3.36
C GLU A 434 18.55 -4.65 2.88
N ARG A 435 19.01 -4.25 1.70
CA ARG A 435 18.69 -2.92 1.14
C ARG A 435 17.22 -2.79 0.76
N LEU A 436 16.57 -3.89 0.34
CA LEU A 436 15.14 -3.93 0.05
C LEU A 436 14.31 -3.72 1.32
N GLU A 437 14.73 -4.30 2.45
CA GLU A 437 14.12 -4.09 3.77
C GLU A 437 14.25 -2.65 4.28
N GLU A 438 15.37 -1.98 3.97
CA GLU A 438 15.62 -0.58 4.33
C GLU A 438 14.94 0.45 3.41
N LEU A 439 14.43 0.05 2.25
CA LEU A 439 13.80 0.98 1.29
C LEU A 439 12.71 1.88 1.89
N PRO A 440 11.82 1.42 2.80
CA PRO A 440 10.85 2.29 3.45
C PRO A 440 11.49 3.49 4.15
N ASP A 441 12.57 3.25 4.90
CA ASP A 441 13.27 4.27 5.68
C ASP A 441 14.06 5.21 4.77
N ILE A 442 14.63 4.67 3.69
CA ILE A 442 15.28 5.46 2.63
C ILE A 442 14.27 6.39 1.96
N VAL A 443 13.09 5.88 1.58
CA VAL A 443 12.02 6.68 0.98
C VAL A 443 11.52 7.75 1.94
N GLU A 444 11.35 7.41 3.22
CA GLU A 444 10.98 8.37 4.27
C GLU A 444 12.02 9.50 4.38
N THR A 445 13.30 9.16 4.37
CA THR A 445 14.41 10.13 4.40
C THR A 445 14.40 11.05 3.19
N ILE A 446 14.17 10.51 1.98
CA ILE A 446 14.10 11.33 0.75
C ILE A 446 12.97 12.34 0.84
N ILE A 447 11.78 11.91 1.26
CA ILE A 447 10.61 12.79 1.40
C ILE A 447 10.93 13.91 2.40
N GLN A 448 11.46 13.57 3.58
CA GLN A 448 11.74 14.56 4.62
C GLN A 448 12.85 15.56 4.24
N THR A 449 13.87 15.11 3.50
CA THR A 449 15.07 15.94 3.24
C THR A 449 15.02 16.69 1.92
N GLN A 450 14.38 16.14 0.89
CA GLN A 450 14.43 16.71 -0.47
C GLN A 450 13.23 17.58 -0.80
N GLU A 451 12.10 17.44 -0.11
CA GLU A 451 10.84 18.08 -0.51
C GLU A 451 10.94 19.60 -0.69
N GLU A 452 11.59 20.31 0.25
CA GLU A 452 11.73 21.77 0.16
C GLU A 452 12.63 22.20 -1.01
N LYS A 453 13.68 21.43 -1.29
CA LYS A 453 14.56 21.66 -2.45
C LYS A 453 13.80 21.43 -3.75
N VAL A 454 12.99 20.38 -3.82
CA VAL A 454 12.16 20.08 -4.99
C VAL A 454 11.15 21.20 -5.26
N LYS A 455 10.56 21.81 -4.24
CA LYS A 455 9.70 23.01 -4.40
C LYS A 455 10.43 24.16 -5.09
N GLN A 456 11.68 24.43 -4.70
CA GLN A 456 12.47 25.50 -5.31
C GLN A 456 12.79 25.21 -6.78
N ILE A 457 13.16 23.96 -7.09
CA ILE A 457 13.37 23.49 -8.47
C ILE A 457 12.08 23.63 -9.28
N ALA A 458 10.94 23.17 -8.74
CA ALA A 458 9.64 23.28 -9.40
C ALA A 458 9.29 24.73 -9.75
N LYS A 459 9.49 25.66 -8.81
CA LYS A 459 9.25 27.09 -9.02
C LYS A 459 10.15 27.68 -10.12
N LYS A 460 11.41 27.25 -10.20
CA LYS A 460 12.38 27.67 -11.22
C LYS A 460 11.97 27.22 -12.63
N TYR A 461 11.43 26.00 -12.76
CA TYR A 461 11.15 25.40 -14.06
C TYR A 461 9.65 25.35 -14.45
N LYS A 462 8.76 25.99 -13.68
CA LYS A 462 7.30 25.93 -13.92
C LYS A 462 6.86 26.42 -15.30
N ASP A 463 7.59 27.38 -15.87
CA ASP A 463 7.30 28.03 -17.15
C ASP A 463 7.98 27.33 -18.34
N ALA A 464 8.70 26.23 -18.10
CA ALA A 464 9.30 25.45 -19.16
C ALA A 464 8.24 24.83 -20.07
N LYS A 465 8.48 24.95 -21.38
CA LYS A 465 7.54 24.49 -22.41
C LYS A 465 7.59 22.99 -22.63
N ILE A 466 8.78 22.40 -22.54
CA ILE A 466 9.05 20.99 -22.76
C ILE A 466 10.12 20.53 -21.77
N PHE A 467 10.02 19.31 -21.26
CA PHE A 467 11.08 18.64 -20.50
C PHE A 467 11.58 17.39 -21.22
N PHE A 468 12.86 17.10 -21.10
CA PHE A 468 13.39 15.75 -21.34
C PHE A 468 13.64 15.02 -20.02
N PHE A 469 13.35 13.73 -19.99
CA PHE A 469 13.68 12.82 -18.88
C PHE A 469 14.54 11.68 -19.40
N LEU A 470 15.78 11.59 -18.93
CA LEU A 470 16.78 10.69 -19.48
C LEU A 470 17.40 9.82 -18.39
N GLY A 471 17.55 8.53 -18.71
CA GLY A 471 18.23 7.55 -17.88
C GLY A 471 18.95 6.53 -18.74
N ARG A 472 19.71 5.63 -18.12
CA ARG A 472 20.38 4.51 -18.76
C ARG A 472 20.07 3.23 -18.01
N GLY A 473 20.08 2.10 -18.70
CA GLY A 473 19.71 0.81 -18.11
C GLY A 473 18.33 0.86 -17.46
N ILE A 474 18.20 0.31 -16.26
CA ILE A 474 16.95 0.26 -15.51
C ILE A 474 16.40 1.67 -15.19
N SER A 475 17.26 2.68 -15.04
CA SER A 475 16.88 4.07 -14.78
C SER A 475 16.06 4.69 -15.93
N THR A 476 16.07 4.08 -17.11
CA THR A 476 15.19 4.46 -18.23
C THR A 476 13.72 4.29 -17.86
N ALA A 477 13.37 3.24 -17.10
CA ALA A 477 11.99 3.03 -16.63
C ALA A 477 11.55 4.17 -15.69
N THR A 478 12.44 4.60 -14.78
CA THR A 478 12.22 5.74 -13.89
C THR A 478 12.06 7.05 -14.67
N ALA A 479 12.83 7.24 -15.75
CA ALA A 479 12.71 8.40 -16.63
C ALA A 479 11.34 8.47 -17.33
N TYR A 480 10.86 7.33 -17.84
CA TYR A 480 9.54 7.22 -18.46
C TYR A 480 8.41 7.51 -17.47
N GLU A 481 8.55 7.08 -16.21
CA GLU A 481 7.57 7.35 -15.16
C GLU A 481 7.59 8.82 -14.73
N GLY A 482 8.76 9.42 -14.49
CA GLY A 482 8.87 10.84 -14.15
C GLY A 482 8.25 11.75 -15.22
N ARG A 483 8.52 11.45 -16.49
CA ARG A 483 7.85 12.11 -17.63
C ARG A 483 6.33 11.95 -17.56
N LEU A 484 5.83 10.73 -17.37
CA LEU A 484 4.40 10.49 -17.34
C LEU A 484 3.71 11.27 -16.22
N LYS A 485 4.27 11.29 -15.01
CA LYS A 485 3.73 12.10 -13.90
C LYS A 485 3.62 13.57 -14.29
N LEU A 486 4.69 14.16 -14.84
CA LEU A 486 4.65 15.56 -15.23
C LEU A 486 3.60 15.85 -16.32
N MET A 487 3.45 14.95 -17.29
CA MET A 487 2.41 15.10 -18.34
C MET A 487 1.00 14.97 -17.78
N GLU A 488 0.77 14.02 -16.88
CA GLU A 488 -0.57 13.72 -16.34
C GLU A 488 -1.15 14.87 -15.54
N ILE A 489 -0.35 15.49 -14.66
CA ILE A 489 -0.86 16.46 -13.68
C ILE A 489 -0.50 17.91 -13.98
N ALA A 490 0.70 18.18 -14.52
CA ALA A 490 1.14 19.55 -14.81
C ALA A 490 0.79 19.99 -16.26
N TYR A 491 0.38 19.03 -17.10
CA TYR A 491 0.14 19.20 -18.53
C TYR A 491 1.33 19.81 -19.28
N THR A 492 2.54 19.66 -18.75
CA THR A 492 3.75 20.13 -19.44
C THR A 492 4.18 19.02 -20.41
N PRO A 493 4.25 19.31 -21.73
CA PRO A 493 4.81 18.36 -22.68
C PRO A 493 6.17 17.86 -22.21
N SER A 494 6.39 16.55 -22.28
CA SER A 494 7.70 16.00 -21.96
C SER A 494 7.98 14.72 -22.74
N ILE A 495 9.26 14.46 -22.95
CA ILE A 495 9.76 13.32 -23.72
C ILE A 495 10.73 12.55 -22.83
N ALA A 496 10.68 11.23 -22.90
CA ALA A 496 11.64 10.36 -22.23
C ALA A 496 12.17 9.34 -23.23
N PHE A 497 13.46 9.03 -23.13
CA PHE A 497 14.15 8.03 -23.94
C PHE A 497 15.48 7.65 -23.25
N PRO A 498 16.10 6.51 -23.61
CA PRO A 498 17.41 6.16 -23.10
C PRO A 498 18.44 7.24 -23.47
N ALA A 499 19.24 7.72 -22.51
CA ALA A 499 20.13 8.87 -22.72
C ALA A 499 21.13 8.67 -23.89
N GLY A 500 21.46 7.43 -24.23
CA GLY A 500 22.29 7.08 -25.39
C GLY A 500 21.70 7.51 -26.74
N GLU A 501 20.37 7.57 -26.84
CA GLU A 501 19.66 7.94 -28.07
C GLU A 501 19.67 9.45 -28.35
N SER A 502 20.20 10.26 -27.43
CA SER A 502 20.20 11.73 -27.55
C SER A 502 20.74 12.20 -28.91
N LYS A 503 21.89 11.66 -29.34
CA LYS A 503 22.54 12.05 -30.60
C LYS A 503 21.84 11.54 -31.86
N HIS A 504 20.88 10.64 -31.73
CA HIS A 504 20.17 10.03 -32.85
C HIS A 504 18.94 10.84 -33.27
N GLY A 505 18.91 12.14 -32.95
CA GLY A 505 17.87 13.09 -33.35
C GLY A 505 17.42 14.03 -32.24
N PRO A 506 16.98 13.55 -31.06
CA PRO A 506 16.35 14.37 -30.03
C PRO A 506 17.19 15.54 -29.52
N ILE A 507 18.52 15.42 -29.52
CA ILE A 507 19.44 16.49 -29.09
C ILE A 507 19.31 17.78 -29.92
N SER A 508 18.73 17.71 -31.12
CA SER A 508 18.47 18.88 -31.97
C SER A 508 17.43 19.86 -31.38
N LEU A 509 16.63 19.42 -30.41
CA LEU A 509 15.63 20.24 -29.73
C LEU A 509 16.21 21.06 -28.56
N ILE A 510 17.48 20.83 -28.20
CA ILE A 510 18.11 21.50 -27.07
C ILE A 510 18.48 22.94 -27.44
N GLU A 511 17.99 23.87 -26.63
CA GLU A 511 18.29 25.30 -26.68
C GLU A 511 18.73 25.80 -25.29
N PRO A 512 19.37 26.98 -25.19
CA PRO A 512 19.74 27.56 -23.91
C PRO A 512 18.57 27.62 -22.92
N GLY A 513 18.71 26.98 -21.76
CA GLY A 513 17.68 26.92 -20.72
C GLY A 513 16.71 25.75 -20.83
N PHE A 514 16.83 24.88 -21.85
CA PHE A 514 15.97 23.72 -22.01
C PHE A 514 16.17 22.72 -20.85
N PRO A 515 15.14 22.39 -20.04
CA PRO A 515 15.33 21.53 -18.89
C PRO A 515 15.44 20.05 -19.29
N VAL A 516 16.51 19.42 -18.83
CA VAL A 516 16.76 17.98 -19.01
C VAL A 516 16.96 17.35 -17.64
N VAL A 517 16.02 16.49 -17.26
CA VAL A 517 16.05 15.71 -16.01
C VAL A 517 16.84 14.43 -16.27
N PHE A 518 17.93 14.23 -15.54
CA PHE A 518 18.73 13.02 -15.58
C PHE A 518 18.54 12.17 -14.31
N ILE A 519 18.28 10.88 -14.50
CA ILE A 519 18.20 9.89 -13.43
C ILE A 519 19.57 9.22 -13.34
N CYS A 520 20.34 9.59 -12.32
CA CYS A 520 21.76 9.27 -12.19
C CYS A 520 22.01 8.28 -11.05
N ALA A 521 21.40 7.10 -11.13
CA ALA A 521 21.74 6.01 -10.23
C ALA A 521 23.21 5.61 -10.43
N LYS A 522 23.89 5.25 -9.33
CA LYS A 522 25.29 4.84 -9.36
C LYS A 522 25.40 3.39 -9.82
N ASP A 523 25.35 3.21 -11.14
CA ASP A 523 25.32 1.91 -11.79
C ASP A 523 26.42 1.70 -12.83
N GLY A 524 26.44 0.54 -13.49
CA GLY A 524 27.41 0.21 -14.53
C GLY A 524 27.37 1.13 -15.76
N THR A 525 26.34 1.97 -15.90
CA THR A 525 26.15 2.90 -17.02
C THR A 525 26.61 4.33 -16.71
N ARG A 526 26.97 4.63 -15.46
CA ARG A 526 27.32 5.99 -14.96
C ARG A 526 28.28 6.75 -15.87
N LYS A 527 29.39 6.11 -16.30
CA LYS A 527 30.38 6.76 -17.17
C LYS A 527 29.78 7.25 -18.49
N THR A 528 28.89 6.44 -19.09
CA THR A 528 28.22 6.84 -20.34
C THR A 528 27.14 7.90 -20.09
N LEU A 529 26.45 7.85 -18.95
CA LEU A 529 25.47 8.86 -18.57
C LEU A 529 26.11 10.25 -18.39
N ILE A 530 27.29 10.32 -17.76
CA ILE A 530 28.05 11.57 -17.61
C ILE A 530 28.39 12.19 -18.98
N SER A 531 28.82 11.38 -19.95
CA SER A 531 29.03 11.85 -21.32
C SER A 531 27.74 12.45 -21.90
N ASN A 532 26.59 11.81 -21.69
CA ASN A 532 25.30 12.32 -22.16
C ASN A 532 24.90 13.63 -21.46
N ILE A 533 25.17 13.79 -20.16
CA ILE A 533 24.96 15.06 -19.43
C ILE A 533 25.82 16.18 -20.03
N MET A 534 27.12 15.92 -20.22
CA MET A 534 28.04 16.90 -20.81
C MET A 534 27.61 17.30 -22.23
N GLU A 535 27.11 16.36 -23.03
CA GLU A 535 26.62 16.60 -24.38
C GLU A 535 25.40 17.53 -24.41
N MET A 536 24.46 17.35 -23.49
CA MET A 536 23.29 18.23 -23.37
C MET A 536 23.70 19.60 -22.85
N LYS A 537 24.54 19.63 -21.81
CA LYS A 537 25.03 20.89 -21.20
C LYS A 537 25.81 21.73 -22.21
N ALA A 538 26.65 21.11 -23.03
CA ALA A 538 27.39 21.79 -24.09
C ALA A 538 26.51 22.47 -25.15
N ARG A 539 25.21 22.14 -25.21
CA ARG A 539 24.22 22.74 -26.11
C ARG A 539 23.28 23.71 -25.39
N GLY A 540 23.55 24.02 -24.12
CA GLY A 540 22.79 24.99 -23.35
C GLY A 540 21.64 24.41 -22.53
N ALA A 541 21.49 23.08 -22.46
CA ALA A 541 20.49 22.48 -21.58
C ALA A 541 20.72 22.88 -20.12
N SER A 542 19.63 23.12 -19.39
CA SER A 542 19.63 23.21 -17.93
C SER A 542 19.46 21.81 -17.35
N ILE A 543 20.48 21.35 -16.64
CA ILE A 543 20.57 19.97 -16.14
C ILE A 543 19.96 19.89 -14.74
N ILE A 544 18.92 19.07 -14.60
CA ILE A 544 18.30 18.71 -13.31
C ILE A 544 18.66 17.25 -13.02
N ALA A 545 19.47 16.96 -12.00
CA ALA A 545 19.95 15.60 -11.74
C ALA A 545 19.34 14.99 -10.48
N VAL A 546 18.79 13.78 -10.55
CA VAL A 546 18.53 12.94 -9.37
C VAL A 546 19.75 12.07 -9.15
N ILE A 547 20.50 12.29 -8.07
CA ILE A 547 21.82 11.71 -7.83
C ILE A 547 21.86 10.94 -6.51
N GLU A 548 22.82 10.03 -6.40
CA GLU A 548 23.22 9.48 -5.10
C GLU A 548 23.90 10.56 -4.24
N GLU A 549 23.64 10.55 -2.93
CA GLU A 549 24.31 11.41 -1.97
C GLU A 549 25.84 11.29 -2.06
N GLY A 550 26.51 12.44 -2.18
CA GLY A 550 27.97 12.49 -2.31
C GLY A 550 28.50 12.29 -3.74
N ASP A 551 27.66 12.28 -4.78
CA ASP A 551 28.14 12.32 -6.18
C ASP A 551 28.55 13.74 -6.60
N ASP A 552 29.73 14.17 -6.15
CA ASP A 552 30.27 15.52 -6.40
C ASP A 552 30.54 15.79 -7.89
N GLU A 553 30.83 14.74 -8.67
CA GLU A 553 31.11 14.88 -10.11
C GLU A 553 29.85 15.26 -10.88
N ILE A 554 28.74 14.55 -10.68
CA ILE A 554 27.46 14.90 -11.33
C ILE A 554 26.92 16.20 -10.77
N LYS A 555 27.09 16.45 -9.47
CA LYS A 555 26.70 17.71 -8.83
C LYS A 555 27.39 18.93 -9.45
N ALA A 556 28.67 18.83 -9.82
CA ALA A 556 29.38 19.88 -10.53
C ALA A 556 28.89 20.10 -11.98
N LEU A 557 28.31 19.05 -12.60
CA LEU A 557 27.74 19.11 -13.94
C LEU A 557 26.27 19.56 -13.94
N ALA A 558 25.54 19.38 -12.85
CA ALA A 558 24.13 19.75 -12.75
C ALA A 558 23.94 21.23 -12.43
N ASP A 559 22.86 21.83 -12.93
CA ASP A 559 22.44 23.20 -12.55
C ASP A 559 21.53 23.16 -11.32
N ASP A 560 20.74 22.09 -11.18
CA ASP A 560 19.99 21.73 -9.97
C ASP A 560 20.06 20.22 -9.75
N TYR A 561 19.97 19.78 -8.50
CA TYR A 561 20.05 18.35 -8.18
C TYR A 561 19.18 17.97 -6.98
N MET A 562 18.78 16.70 -6.91
CA MET A 562 18.04 16.08 -5.80
C MET A 562 18.82 14.85 -5.35
N GLU A 563 19.01 14.67 -4.05
CA GLU A 563 19.83 13.60 -3.50
C GLU A 563 18.98 12.42 -3.01
N VAL A 564 19.45 11.22 -3.30
CA VAL A 564 18.95 9.94 -2.80
C VAL A 564 20.03 9.33 -1.91
N PRO A 565 19.70 8.79 -0.72
CA PRO A 565 20.68 8.14 0.14
C PRO A 565 21.53 7.09 -0.59
N LYS A 566 22.79 6.97 -0.19
CA LYS A 566 23.77 6.09 -0.83
C LYS A 566 23.54 4.60 -0.58
N GLY A 567 24.15 3.77 -1.43
CA GLY A 567 24.23 2.33 -1.21
C GLY A 567 23.00 1.59 -1.69
N ILE A 568 22.30 2.14 -2.68
CA ILE A 568 21.14 1.49 -3.29
C ILE A 568 21.62 0.58 -4.42
N PRO A 569 21.32 -0.74 -4.38
CA PRO A 569 21.59 -1.62 -5.50
C PRO A 569 20.88 -1.11 -6.76
N GLU A 570 21.55 -1.17 -7.91
CA GLU A 570 21.00 -0.69 -9.20
C GLU A 570 19.59 -1.22 -9.47
N VAL A 571 19.36 -2.51 -9.19
CA VAL A 571 18.08 -3.18 -9.42
C VAL A 571 16.94 -2.61 -8.56
N LEU A 572 17.24 -2.00 -7.42
CA LEU A 572 16.25 -1.36 -6.54
C LEU A 572 16.10 0.14 -6.80
N SER A 573 17.03 0.75 -7.55
CA SER A 573 17.06 2.20 -7.81
C SER A 573 15.75 2.81 -8.32
N PRO A 574 14.89 2.13 -9.11
CA PRO A 574 13.64 2.76 -9.57
C PRO A 574 12.70 3.19 -8.45
N ILE A 575 12.76 2.56 -7.27
CA ILE A 575 11.89 2.89 -6.13
C ILE A 575 12.27 4.25 -5.53
N PRO A 576 13.48 4.43 -4.95
CA PRO A 576 13.83 5.70 -4.31
C PRO A 576 14.01 6.85 -5.31
N TYR A 577 14.46 6.58 -6.55
CA TYR A 577 14.67 7.65 -7.55
C TYR A 577 13.36 8.16 -8.17
N ALA A 578 12.24 7.44 -8.02
CA ALA A 578 10.93 7.94 -8.46
C ALA A 578 10.37 9.03 -7.52
N ILE A 579 10.76 9.02 -6.23
CA ILE A 579 10.19 9.90 -5.21
C ILE A 579 10.44 11.38 -5.52
N PRO A 580 11.68 11.84 -5.83
CA PRO A 580 11.92 13.24 -6.17
C PRO A 580 11.18 13.66 -7.45
N LEU A 581 10.99 12.73 -8.40
CA LEU A 581 10.28 13.01 -9.65
C LEU A 581 8.76 13.18 -9.43
N GLN A 582 8.17 12.36 -8.55
CA GLN A 582 6.77 12.52 -8.15
C GLN A 582 6.54 13.86 -7.43
N LEU A 583 7.44 14.23 -6.51
CA LEU A 583 7.42 15.52 -5.83
C LEU A 583 7.59 16.68 -6.83
N LEU A 584 8.51 16.55 -7.80
CA LEU A 584 8.76 17.56 -8.83
C LEU A 584 7.51 17.79 -9.69
N ALA A 585 6.86 16.72 -10.15
CA ALA A 585 5.62 16.81 -10.91
C ALA A 585 4.50 17.45 -10.09
N TYR A 586 4.35 17.06 -8.83
CA TYR A 586 3.35 17.64 -7.91
C TYR A 586 3.58 19.14 -7.71
N TYR A 587 4.81 19.56 -7.41
CA TYR A 587 5.09 20.98 -7.14
C TYR A 587 5.06 21.85 -8.39
N ILE A 588 5.45 21.34 -9.57
CA ILE A 588 5.25 22.08 -10.83
C ILE A 588 3.75 22.27 -11.09
N THR A 589 2.93 21.26 -10.80
CA THR A 589 1.46 21.34 -10.94
C THR A 589 0.88 22.46 -10.07
N LEU A 590 1.32 22.54 -8.81
CA LEU A 590 0.89 23.61 -7.88
C LEU A 590 1.34 25.00 -8.35
N GLU A 591 2.59 25.14 -8.79
CA GLU A 591 3.13 26.41 -9.30
C GLU A 591 2.41 26.90 -10.57
N LYS A 592 1.78 25.99 -11.31
CA LYS A 592 0.91 26.30 -12.46
C LYS A 592 -0.57 26.51 -12.08
N GLY A 593 -0.91 26.46 -10.78
CA GLY A 593 -2.27 26.66 -10.28
C GLY A 593 -3.23 25.52 -10.64
N GLN A 594 -2.72 24.31 -10.86
CA GLN A 594 -3.51 23.15 -11.27
C GLN A 594 -3.78 22.21 -10.10
N ASN A 595 -4.83 21.39 -10.20
CA ASN A 595 -5.17 20.40 -9.18
C ASN A 595 -4.59 19.02 -9.56
N PRO A 596 -3.66 18.47 -8.74
CA PRO A 596 -3.03 17.18 -9.02
C PRO A 596 -3.95 15.96 -8.79
N ASP A 597 -5.04 16.11 -8.02
CA ASP A 597 -5.97 14.99 -7.73
C ASP A 597 -6.96 14.75 -8.87
N THR A 598 -7.32 15.80 -9.62
CA THR A 598 -8.35 15.75 -10.67
C THR A 598 -7.84 16.28 -12.00
N PRO A 599 -6.84 15.61 -12.61
CA PRO A 599 -6.34 16.01 -13.91
C PRO A 599 -7.42 15.86 -14.99
N ARG A 600 -7.49 16.83 -15.90
CA ARG A 600 -8.49 16.87 -16.98
C ARG A 600 -8.30 15.67 -17.92
N ASN A 601 -9.42 15.17 -18.47
CA ASN A 601 -9.47 14.08 -19.45
C ASN A 601 -8.93 12.72 -18.97
N LEU A 602 -8.59 12.58 -17.69
CA LEU A 602 -8.09 11.33 -17.12
C LEU A 602 -9.07 10.79 -16.09
N ALA A 603 -9.08 9.46 -15.96
CA ALA A 603 -9.79 8.74 -14.92
C ALA A 603 -8.80 7.80 -14.22
N LYS A 604 -9.07 7.46 -12.95
CA LYS A 604 -8.18 6.61 -12.15
C LYS A 604 -7.96 5.22 -12.76
N SER A 605 -8.99 4.66 -13.38
CA SER A 605 -8.93 3.37 -14.08
C SER A 605 -9.68 3.47 -15.39
N VAL A 606 -9.06 3.01 -16.47
CA VAL A 606 -9.67 2.89 -17.80
C VAL A 606 -10.33 1.52 -17.92
N THR A 607 -11.64 1.47 -17.70
CA THR A 607 -12.44 0.23 -17.69
C THR A 607 -13.30 0.03 -18.94
N VAL A 608 -13.18 0.93 -19.91
CA VAL A 608 -13.91 0.90 -21.19
C VAL A 608 -12.92 0.97 -22.35
N LYS A 609 -13.26 0.29 -23.44
CA LYS A 609 -12.57 0.39 -24.74
C LYS A 609 -13.28 1.38 -25.64
#